data_AF-A0A7Y5BLT0-F1
#
_entry.id   AF-A0A7Y5BLT0-F1
#
_cell.length_a   1.000
_cell.length_b   1.000
_cell.length_c   1.000
_cell.angle_alpha   90.00
_cell.angle_beta   90.00
_cell.angle_gamma   90.00
#
_symmetry.space_group_name_H-M   'P 1'
#
loop_
_entity.id
_entity.type
_entity.pdbx_description
1 polymer ?
#
loop_
_entity_poly.entity_id
_entity_poly.type
_entity_poly.pdbx_seq_one_letter_code
_entity_poly.pdbx_strand_id
1 'polypeptide(L)'
;MKSAMIRARVEDKLKKDVEDILYSLGISPSEAINIFYSQIRLNNGIPFDVKVPNYTTLKTFKNTDKNKGVKKFKNKADLFQSLKL
;
A
#
# COMPACT_ATOMS: atom_id res chain seq x y z
N MET A 1 -7.42 -24.38 14.97
CA MET A 1 -7.28 -23.18 14.11
C MET A 1 -8.42 -23.16 13.12
N LYS A 2 -9.13 -22.04 12.97
CA LYS A 2 -10.13 -21.88 11.90
C LYS A 2 -9.39 -21.43 10.64
N SER A 3 -9.43 -22.23 9.58
CA SER A 3 -8.93 -21.84 8.27
C SER A 3 -10.05 -21.18 7.48
N ALA A 4 -9.72 -20.15 6.71
CA ALA A 4 -10.61 -19.55 5.71
C ALA A 4 -10.02 -19.84 4.32
N MET A 5 -10.89 -20.10 3.34
CA MET A 5 -10.46 -20.36 1.98
C MET A 5 -10.52 -19.09 1.14
N ILE A 6 -9.42 -18.75 0.48
CA ILE A 6 -9.35 -17.65 -0.49
C ILE A 6 -9.48 -18.26 -1.90
N ARG A 7 -10.43 -17.75 -2.69
CA ARG A 7 -10.59 -18.11 -4.11
C ARG A 7 -10.60 -16.82 -4.93
N ALA A 8 -9.73 -16.75 -5.94
CA ALA A 8 -9.64 -15.64 -6.87
C ALA A 8 -9.46 -16.17 -8.29
N ARG A 9 -10.02 -15.47 -9.28
CA ARG A 9 -9.73 -15.73 -10.69
C ARG A 9 -8.48 -14.96 -11.09
N VAL A 10 -7.64 -15.59 -11.90
CA VAL A 10 -6.41 -15.02 -12.43
C VAL A 10 -6.27 -15.47 -13.88
N GLU A 11 -5.61 -14.68 -14.71
CA GLU A 11 -5.28 -15.07 -16.07
C GLU A 11 -4.29 -16.24 -16.07
N ASP A 12 -4.50 -17.23 -16.93
CA ASP A 12 -3.69 -18.45 -16.98
C ASP A 12 -2.20 -18.17 -17.22
N LYS A 13 -1.88 -17.18 -18.06
CA LYS A 13 -0.51 -16.78 -18.33
C LYS A 13 0.13 -16.18 -17.07
N LEU A 14 -0.56 -15.25 -16.42
CA LEU A 14 -0.08 -14.62 -15.18
C LEU A 14 0.14 -15.66 -14.08
N LYS A 15 -0.75 -16.65 -13.96
CA LYS A 15 -0.61 -17.74 -13.00
C LYS A 15 0.70 -18.51 -13.22
N LYS A 16 0.95 -18.96 -14.46
CA LYS A 16 2.16 -19.74 -14.80
C LYS A 16 3.43 -18.94 -14.55
N ASP A 17 3.47 -17.70 -15.05
CA ASP A 17 4.63 -16.82 -14.92
C ASP A 17 5.00 -16.60 -13.44
N VAL A 18 3.99 -16.41 -12.57
CA VAL A 18 4.21 -16.22 -11.12
C VAL A 18 4.58 -17.52 -10.42
N GLU A 19 3.97 -18.66 -10.78
CA GLU A 19 4.30 -19.97 -10.19
C GLU A 19 5.76 -20.36 -10.45
N ASP A 20 6.30 -20.07 -11.63
CA ASP A 20 7.71 -20.32 -11.95
C ASP A 20 8.65 -19.45 -11.10
N ILE A 21 8.30 -18.18 -10.89
CA ILE A 21 9.06 -17.26 -10.01
C ILE A 21 9.01 -17.76 -8.57
N LEU A 22 7.84 -18.10 -8.05
CA LEU A 22 7.67 -18.57 -6.68
C LEU A 22 8.40 -19.90 -6.44
N TYR A 23 8.39 -20.79 -7.43
CA TYR A 23 9.16 -22.04 -7.41
C TYR A 23 10.66 -21.77 -7.28
N SER A 24 11.20 -20.81 -8.03
CA SER A 24 12.62 -20.41 -7.93
C SER A 24 12.99 -19.84 -6.56
N LEU A 25 12.01 -19.28 -5.84
CA LEU A 25 12.17 -18.74 -4.48
C LEU A 25 11.92 -19.81 -3.39
N GLY A 26 11.48 -21.02 -3.76
CA GLY A 26 11.12 -22.07 -2.81
C GLY A 26 9.85 -21.77 -2.01
N ILE A 27 8.94 -20.96 -2.57
CA ILE A 27 7.71 -20.52 -1.91
C ILE A 27 6.51 -21.05 -2.69
N SER A 28 5.49 -21.58 -2.01
CA SER A 28 4.22 -21.96 -2.66
C SER A 28 3.31 -20.74 -2.90
N PRO A 29 2.39 -20.80 -3.88
CA PRO A 29 1.39 -19.75 -4.08
C PRO A 29 0.57 -19.43 -2.82
N SER A 30 0.24 -20.45 -2.04
CA SER A 30 -0.48 -20.29 -0.76
C SER A 30 0.34 -19.52 0.27
N GLU A 31 1.64 -19.79 0.38
CA GLU A 31 2.54 -19.04 1.27
C GLU A 31 2.69 -17.60 0.82
N ALA A 32 2.84 -17.35 -0.48
CA ALA A 32 2.91 -16.00 -1.04
C ALA A 32 1.64 -15.18 -0.71
N ILE A 33 0.45 -15.78 -0.83
CA ILE A 33 -0.82 -15.15 -0.44
C ILE A 33 -0.85 -14.86 1.07
N ASN A 34 -0.42 -15.80 1.91
CA ASN A 34 -0.38 -15.59 3.36
C ASN A 34 0.61 -14.47 3.77
N ILE A 35 1.76 -14.39 3.10
CA ILE A 35 2.74 -13.31 3.28
C ILE A 35 2.11 -11.97 2.88
N PHE A 36 1.42 -11.91 1.74
CA PHE A 36 0.72 -10.71 1.29
C PHE A 36 -0.32 -10.21 2.31
N TYR A 37 -1.18 -11.09 2.83
CA TYR A 37 -2.13 -10.73 3.90
C TYR A 37 -1.44 -10.27 5.18
N SER A 38 -0.33 -10.92 5.55
CA SER A 38 0.47 -10.54 6.72
C SER A 38 1.05 -9.14 6.55
N GLN A 39 1.55 -8.82 5.37
CA GLN A 39 2.07 -7.49 5.04
C GLN A 39 0.97 -6.42 5.05
N ILE A 40 -0.22 -6.73 4.55
CA ILE A 40 -1.38 -5.81 4.67
C ILE A 40 -1.69 -5.52 6.14
N ARG A 41 -1.76 -6.57 6.96
CA ARG A 41 -2.05 -6.45 8.39
C ARG A 41 -0.99 -5.64 9.14
N LEU A 42 0.29 -5.83 8.82
CA LEU A 42 1.39 -5.14 9.47
C LEU A 42 1.42 -3.64 9.12
N ASN A 43 1.17 -3.31 7.85
CA ASN A 43 1.31 -1.94 7.35
C ASN A 43 0.00 -1.14 7.38
N ASN A 44 -1.13 -1.76 7.77
CA ASN A 44 -2.48 -1.18 7.63
C ASN A 44 -2.73 -0.58 6.23
N GLY A 45 -2.21 -1.25 5.20
CA GLY A 45 -2.16 -0.72 3.85
C GLY A 45 -1.64 -1.75 2.84
N ILE A 46 -1.75 -1.43 1.55
CA ILE A 46 -1.26 -2.31 0.50
C ILE A 46 0.29 -2.33 0.52
N PRO A 47 0.93 -3.51 0.51
CA PRO A 47 2.38 -3.66 0.75
C PRO A 47 3.22 -3.50 -0.51
N PHE A 48 2.81 -2.57 -1.37
CA PHE A 48 3.57 -2.10 -2.51
C PHE A 48 3.16 -0.65 -2.77
N ASP A 49 4.08 0.13 -3.32
CA ASP A 49 3.79 1.53 -3.66
C ASP A 49 2.62 1.60 -4.64
N VAL A 50 1.48 2.12 -4.19
CA VAL A 50 0.35 2.42 -5.07
C VAL A 50 0.71 3.70 -5.85
N LYS A 51 1.46 3.54 -6.95
CA LYS A 51 2.05 4.64 -7.74
C LYS A 51 1.06 5.45 -8.58
N VAL A 52 -0.25 5.39 -8.30
CA VAL A 52 -1.23 6.28 -8.92
C VAL A 52 -1.87 7.12 -7.81
N PRO A 53 -1.30 8.30 -7.51
CA PRO A 53 -1.96 9.21 -6.59
C PRO A 53 -3.32 9.59 -7.19
N ASN A 54 -4.37 9.48 -6.38
CA ASN A 54 -5.70 9.88 -6.81
C ASN A 54 -5.74 11.39 -7.17
N TYR A 55 -6.80 11.83 -7.84
CA TYR A 55 -6.92 13.23 -8.29
C TYR A 55 -6.71 14.23 -7.14
N THR A 56 -7.23 13.93 -5.95
CA THR A 56 -7.07 14.78 -4.76
C THR A 56 -5.61 14.88 -4.35
N THR A 57 -4.89 13.77 -4.24
CA THR A 57 -3.46 13.74 -3.89
C THR A 57 -2.61 14.48 -4.93
N LEU A 58 -2.86 14.25 -6.23
CA LEU A 58 -2.18 14.95 -7.32
C LEU A 58 -2.42 16.47 -7.28
N LYS A 59 -3.67 16.89 -7.06
CA LYS A 59 -4.02 18.31 -6.95
C LYS A 59 -3.36 18.96 -5.73
N THR A 60 -3.33 18.26 -4.60
CA THR A 60 -2.66 18.72 -3.38
C THR A 60 -1.16 18.90 -3.63
N PHE A 61 -0.48 17.91 -4.20
CA PHE A 61 0.96 18.02 -4.55
C PHE A 61 1.24 19.20 -5.48
N LYS A 62 0.48 19.34 -6.58
CA LYS A 62 0.61 20.49 -7.50
C LYS A 62 0.42 21.84 -6.83
N ASN A 63 -0.44 21.92 -5.81
CA ASN A 63 -0.68 23.14 -5.05
C ASN A 63 0.46 23.41 -4.05
N THR A 64 0.89 22.40 -3.31
CA THR A 64 1.98 22.53 -2.32
C THR A 64 3.31 22.87 -2.98
N ASP A 65 3.63 22.30 -4.14
CA ASP A 65 4.84 22.63 -4.92
C ASP A 65 4.86 24.11 -5.35
N LYS A 66 3.66 24.69 -5.54
CA LYS A 66 3.46 26.11 -5.84
C LYS A 66 3.31 26.97 -4.59
N ASN A 67 3.61 26.44 -3.40
CA ASN A 67 3.38 27.07 -2.09
C ASN A 67 1.93 27.52 -1.84
N LYS A 68 0.95 26.90 -2.52
CA LYS A 68 -0.48 27.17 -2.32
C LYS A 68 -1.06 26.21 -1.29
N GLY A 69 -1.68 26.76 -0.25
CA GLY A 69 -2.30 25.96 0.82
C GLY A 69 -1.32 25.37 1.83
N VAL A 70 -0.06 25.80 1.82
CA VAL A 70 0.96 25.39 2.80
C VAL A 70 0.94 26.34 3.99
N LYS A 71 0.82 25.80 5.21
CA LYS A 71 0.98 26.56 6.46
C LYS A 71 2.35 26.27 7.06
N LYS A 72 3.02 27.31 7.55
CA LYS A 72 4.27 27.19 8.31
C LYS A 72 3.97 27.38 9.79
N PHE A 73 4.59 26.55 10.63
CA PHE A 73 4.45 26.59 12.08
C PHE A 73 5.83 26.79 12.69
N LYS A 74 5.88 27.48 13.83
CA LYS A 74 7.16 27.82 14.48
C LYS A 74 7.80 26.62 15.17
N ASN A 75 6.98 25.71 15.68
CA ASN A 75 7.42 24.53 16.42
C ASN A 75 6.35 23.42 16.37
N LYS A 76 6.67 22.27 16.95
CA LYS A 76 5.77 21.11 17.03
C LYS A 76 4.46 21.44 17.76
N ALA A 77 4.52 22.16 18.88
CA ALA A 77 3.33 22.49 19.67
C ALA A 77 2.30 23.33 18.87
N ASP A 78 2.79 24.34 18.14
CA ASP A 78 2.00 25.20 17.25
C ASP A 78 1.32 24.39 16.11
N LEU A 79 2.04 23.39 15.56
CA LEU A 79 1.48 22.46 14.59
C LEU A 79 0.32 21.63 15.17
N PHE A 80 0.54 20.93 16.30
CA PHE A 80 -0.48 20.07 16.91
C PHE A 80 -1.73 20.84 17.31
N GLN A 81 -1.55 22.03 17.91
CA GLN A 81 -2.65 22.93 18.26
C GLN A 81 -3.50 23.30 17.05
N SER A 82 -2.88 23.58 15.90
CA SER A 82 -3.59 23.91 14.65
C SER A 82 -4.35 22.73 14.04
N LEU A 83 -3.88 21.50 14.29
CA LEU A 83 -4.48 20.26 13.80
C LEU A 83 -5.59 19.74 14.73
N LYS A 84 -5.80 20.38 15.88
CA LYS A 84 -6.70 19.93 16.95
C LYS A 84 -6.35 18.50 17.42
N LEU A 85 -5.05 18.19 17.44
CA LEU A 85 -4.46 16.95 17.93
C LEU A 85 -3.76 17.19 19.27
#